data_AF-A0AAV5G616-F1
#
_entry.id   AF-A0AAV5G616-F1
#
_cell.length_a   1.000
_cell.length_b   1.000
_cell.length_c   1.000
_cell.angle_alpha   90.00
_cell.angle_beta   90.00
_cell.angle_gamma   90.00
#
_symmetry.space_group_name_H-M   'P 1'
#
loop_
_entity.id
_entity.type
_entity.pdbx_description
1 polymer ?
#
loop_
_entity_poly.entity_id
_entity_poly.type
_entity_poly.pdbx_seq_one_letter_code
_entity_poly.pdbx_strand_id
1 'polypeptide(L)'
;MEPETVVNEMSVVLVDETGAFIRRPIGGPKGIDTVGKLLGCPVYDVEETGYPQRMRERLERERILRRREEQRERRKAFDARQAQQARQEGREAEEK
;
A
#
# COMPACT_ATOMS: atom_id res chain seq x y z
N MET A 1 -4.82 -17.09 -4.14
CA MET A 1 -6.27 -16.91 -4.04
C MET A 1 -6.54 -16.19 -2.76
N GLU A 2 -7.25 -15.08 -2.85
CA GLU A 2 -7.79 -14.45 -1.66
C GLU A 2 -9.27 -14.78 -1.57
N PRO A 3 -9.72 -15.36 -0.44
CA PRO A 3 -11.11 -15.69 -0.27
C PRO A 3 -11.96 -14.43 -0.19
N GLU A 4 -13.24 -14.62 -0.46
CA GLU A 4 -14.23 -13.58 -0.28
C GLU A 4 -14.28 -13.17 1.20
N THR A 5 -14.24 -11.87 1.43
CA THR A 5 -14.45 -11.26 2.75
C THR A 5 -15.73 -10.45 2.70
N VAL A 6 -16.22 -9.99 3.86
CA VAL A 6 -17.43 -9.15 3.96
C VAL A 6 -17.40 -7.92 3.03
N VAL A 7 -16.20 -7.44 2.66
CA VAL A 7 -16.00 -6.21 1.88
C VAL A 7 -15.40 -6.49 0.49
N ASN A 8 -14.74 -7.64 0.29
CA ASN A 8 -14.01 -7.94 -0.94
C ASN A 8 -14.49 -9.24 -1.54
N GLU A 9 -14.86 -9.19 -2.82
CA GLU A 9 -15.11 -10.39 -3.63
C GLU A 9 -13.84 -11.24 -3.75
N MET A 10 -14.04 -12.54 -3.99
CA MET A 10 -12.95 -13.48 -4.25
C MET A 10 -12.07 -12.99 -5.40
N SER A 11 -10.75 -12.95 -5.17
CA SER A 11 -9.80 -12.38 -6.13
C SER A 11 -8.52 -13.22 -6.28
N VAL A 12 -7.91 -13.13 -7.45
CA VAL A 12 -6.55 -13.62 -7.71
C VAL A 12 -5.55 -12.49 -7.57
N VAL A 13 -4.40 -12.82 -7.01
CA VAL A 13 -3.21 -11.96 -7.03
C VAL A 13 -2.15 -12.64 -7.86
N LEU A 14 -1.67 -11.94 -8.88
CA LEU A 14 -0.54 -12.34 -9.69
C LEU A 14 0.67 -11.54 -9.24
N VAL A 15 1.77 -12.24 -8.96
CA VAL A 15 3.01 -11.65 -8.45
C VAL A 15 4.16 -12.00 -9.39
N ASP A 16 4.80 -10.98 -9.96
CA ASP A 16 5.98 -11.15 -10.82
C ASP A 16 7.23 -11.51 -10.01
N GLU A 17 8.36 -11.71 -10.71
CA GLU A 17 9.65 -12.07 -10.11
C GLU A 17 10.20 -11.00 -9.17
N THR A 18 9.87 -9.73 -9.40
CA THR A 18 10.31 -8.57 -8.60
C THR A 18 9.44 -8.33 -7.37
N GLY A 19 8.32 -9.04 -7.24
CA GLY A 19 7.33 -8.83 -6.21
C GLY A 19 6.28 -7.77 -6.56
N ALA A 20 6.28 -7.23 -7.79
CA ALA A 20 5.16 -6.46 -8.30
C ALA A 20 3.93 -7.36 -8.38
N PHE A 21 2.76 -6.79 -8.09
CA PHE A 21 1.55 -7.58 -8.11
C PHE A 21 0.36 -6.82 -8.67
N ILE A 22 -0.55 -7.58 -9.25
CA ILE A 22 -1.86 -7.11 -9.67
C ILE A 22 -2.94 -7.98 -9.02
N ARG A 23 -4.09 -7.37 -8.71
CA ARG A 23 -5.24 -8.05 -8.13
C ARG A 23 -6.42 -7.94 -9.08
N ARG A 24 -7.14 -9.06 -9.30
CA ARG A 24 -8.35 -9.09 -10.13
C ARG A 24 -9.47 -9.89 -9.46
N PRO A 25 -10.70 -9.36 -9.41
CA PRO A 25 -11.87 -10.12 -8.95
C PRO A 25 -12.19 -11.23 -9.97
N ILE A 26 -12.59 -12.40 -9.49
CA ILE A 26 -12.86 -13.58 -10.33
C ILE A 26 -14.32 -14.03 -10.30
N GLY A 27 -15.18 -13.34 -9.54
CA GLY A 27 -16.61 -13.65 -9.48
C GLY A 27 -16.94 -15.02 -8.88
N GLY A 28 -16.03 -15.58 -8.07
CA GLY A 28 -16.25 -16.79 -7.28
C GLY A 28 -15.36 -18.00 -7.65
N PRO A 29 -15.61 -19.17 -7.04
CA PRO A 29 -14.68 -20.32 -7.06
C PRO A 29 -14.39 -20.89 -8.45
N LYS A 30 -15.36 -20.83 -9.38
CA LYS A 30 -15.18 -21.31 -10.78
C LYS A 30 -14.14 -20.48 -11.56
N GLY A 31 -13.92 -19.24 -11.17
CA GLY A 31 -12.90 -18.39 -11.77
C GLY A 31 -11.49 -18.91 -11.53
N ILE A 32 -11.26 -19.62 -10.41
CA ILE A 32 -9.95 -20.17 -10.03
C ILE A 32 -9.47 -21.20 -11.06
N ASP A 33 -10.32 -22.20 -11.33
CA ASP A 33 -10.02 -23.28 -12.27
C ASP A 33 -9.80 -22.73 -13.70
N THR A 34 -10.59 -21.72 -14.08
CA THR A 34 -10.45 -21.04 -15.37
C THR A 34 -9.12 -20.30 -15.48
N VAL A 35 -8.74 -19.54 -14.45
CA VAL A 35 -7.46 -18.80 -14.41
C VAL A 35 -6.26 -19.75 -14.43
N GLY A 36 -6.30 -20.82 -13.63
CA GLY A 36 -5.24 -21.83 -13.61
C GLY A 36 -5.04 -22.49 -14.98
N LYS A 37 -6.14 -22.85 -15.66
CA LYS A 37 -6.10 -23.43 -17.01
C LYS A 37 -5.61 -22.46 -18.08
N LEU A 38 -6.06 -21.19 -18.04
CA LEU A 38 -5.70 -20.19 -19.05
C LEU A 38 -4.24 -19.72 -18.93
N LEU A 39 -3.75 -19.52 -17.70
CA LEU A 39 -2.41 -19.00 -17.47
C LEU A 39 -1.34 -20.09 -17.37
N GLY A 40 -1.74 -21.36 -17.18
CA GLY A 40 -0.80 -22.48 -17.04
C GLY A 40 0.11 -22.38 -15.82
N CYS A 41 -0.22 -21.52 -14.86
CA CYS A 41 0.56 -21.28 -13.66
C CYS A 41 -0.11 -21.92 -12.44
N PRO A 42 0.68 -22.40 -11.45
CA PRO A 42 0.12 -22.91 -10.21
C PRO A 42 -0.56 -21.78 -9.44
N VAL A 43 -1.76 -22.07 -8.94
CA VAL A 43 -2.57 -21.16 -8.13
C VAL A 43 -2.55 -21.66 -6.70
N TYR A 44 -2.14 -20.80 -5.76
CA TYR A 44 -2.04 -21.13 -4.34
C TYR A 44 -3.10 -20.37 -3.54
N ASP A 45 -3.65 -20.99 -2.50
CA ASP A 45 -4.51 -20.29 -1.55
C ASP A 45 -3.68 -19.43 -0.58
N VAL A 46 -4.01 -18.15 -0.44
CA VAL A 46 -3.29 -17.21 0.42
C VAL A 46 -3.63 -17.45 1.89
N GLU A 47 -4.81 -17.98 2.24
CA GLU A 47 -5.08 -18.34 3.64
C GLU A 47 -4.23 -19.53 4.09
N GLU A 48 -3.96 -20.47 3.18
CA GLU A 48 -3.16 -21.66 3.48
C GLU A 48 -1.65 -21.37 3.39
N THR A 49 -1.21 -20.71 2.31
CA THR A 49 0.23 -20.53 2.02
C THR A 49 0.76 -19.14 2.35
N GLY A 50 -0.12 -18.17 2.59
CA GLY A 50 0.23 -16.77 2.74
C GLY A 50 0.59 -16.09 1.42
N TYR A 51 0.97 -14.80 1.51
CA TYR A 51 1.47 -14.06 0.36
C TYR A 51 2.92 -14.45 0.04
N PRO A 52 3.31 -14.52 -1.25
CA PRO A 52 4.69 -14.74 -1.65
C PRO A 52 5.67 -13.78 -0.96
N GLN A 53 6.80 -14.30 -0.51
CA GLN A 53 7.80 -13.52 0.25
C GLN A 53 8.24 -12.25 -0.49
N ARG A 54 8.51 -12.34 -1.79
CA ARG A 54 8.87 -11.20 -2.65
C ARG A 54 7.84 -10.06 -2.64
N MET A 55 6.55 -10.39 -2.62
CA MET A 55 5.47 -9.40 -2.52
C MET A 55 5.45 -8.74 -1.14
N ARG A 56 5.61 -9.54 -0.07
CA ARG A 56 5.65 -9.04 1.31
C ARG A 56 6.79 -8.05 1.52
N GLU A 57 7.99 -8.39 1.06
CA GLU A 57 9.18 -7.54 1.17
C GLU A 57 9.00 -6.21 0.41
N ARG A 58 8.38 -6.24 -0.77
CA ARG A 58 8.08 -5.03 -1.53
C ARG A 58 7.08 -4.13 -0.81
N LEU A 59 5.98 -4.69 -0.32
CA LEU A 59 4.97 -3.95 0.44
C LEU A 59 5.55 -3.30 1.70
N GLU A 60 6.43 -4.01 2.40
CA GLU A 60 7.11 -3.48 3.58
C GLU A 60 8.02 -2.30 3.23
N ARG A 61 8.82 -2.43 2.16
CA ARG A 61 9.66 -1.33 1.65
C ARG A 61 8.83 -0.10 1.30
N GLU A 62 7.76 -0.27 0.52
CA GLU A 62 6.87 0.83 0.12
C GLU A 62 6.22 1.50 1.35
N ARG A 63 5.81 0.72 2.35
CA ARG A 63 5.27 1.23 3.61
C ARG A 63 6.28 2.08 4.38
N ILE A 64 7.54 1.63 4.46
CA ILE A 64 8.62 2.38 5.14
C ILE A 64 8.88 3.69 4.42
N LEU A 65 8.96 3.67 3.09
CA LEU A 65 9.19 4.87 2.29
C LEU A 65 8.07 5.90 2.47
N ARG A 66 6.81 5.47 2.35
CA ARG A 66 5.65 6.34 2.55
C ARG A 66 5.65 6.98 3.95
N ARG A 67 5.92 6.18 4.99
CA ARG A 67 5.99 6.68 6.37
C ARG A 67 7.10 7.73 6.54
N ARG A 68 8.25 7.55 5.91
CA ARG A 68 9.37 8.52 5.96
C ARG A 68 9.02 9.83 5.27
N GLU A 69 8.35 9.78 4.13
CA GLU A 69 7.88 10.98 3.43
C GLU A 69 6.84 11.74 4.25
N GLU A 70 5.85 11.05 4.81
CA GLU A 70 4.85 11.67 5.68
C GLU A 70 5.48 12.36 6.89
N GLN A 71 6.48 11.74 7.53
CA GLN A 71 7.19 12.35 8.65
C GLN A 71 7.96 13.61 8.24
N ARG A 72 8.63 13.58 7.08
CA ARG A 72 9.37 14.73 6.54
C ARG A 72 8.42 15.89 6.24
N GLU A 73 7.28 15.63 5.61
CA GLU A 73 6.30 16.67 5.30
C GLU A 73 5.65 17.24 6.57
N ARG A 74 5.33 16.39 7.55
CA ARG A 74 4.87 16.85 8.87
C ARG A 74 5.89 17.76 9.56
N ARG A 75 7.18 17.42 9.49
CA ARG A 75 8.24 18.25 10.09
C ARG A 75 8.37 19.59 9.39
N LYS A 76 8.42 19.61 8.05
CA LYS A 76 8.44 20.87 7.27
C LYS A 76 7.23 21.75 7.58
N ALA A 77 6.04 21.17 7.68
CA ALA A 77 4.82 21.90 7.99
C ALA A 77 4.85 22.51 9.39
N PHE A 78 5.40 21.80 10.38
CA PHE A 78 5.60 22.30 11.73
C PHE A 78 6.59 23.46 11.76
N ASP A 79 7.76 23.28 11.14
CA ASP A 79 8.81 24.31 11.08
C ASP A 79 8.31 25.57 10.34
N ALA A 80 7.52 25.41 9.28
CA ALA A 80 6.91 26.52 8.55
C ALA A 80 5.88 27.30 9.38
N ARG A 81 5.05 26.62 10.17
CA ARG A 81 4.10 27.27 11.09
C ARG A 81 4.83 28.05 12.18
N GLN A 82 5.87 27.47 12.76
CA GLN A 82 6.68 28.14 13.77
C GLN A 82 7.36 29.40 13.20
N ALA A 83 7.90 29.31 11.99
CA ALA A 83 8.51 30.46 11.31
C ALA A 83 7.48 31.55 10.97
N GLN A 84 6.25 31.19 10.59
CA GLN A 84 5.17 32.17 10.40
C GLN A 84 4.79 32.86 11.70
N GLN A 85 4.67 32.11 12.80
CA GLN A 85 4.31 32.63 14.10
C GLN A 85 5.37 33.62 14.63
N ALA A 86 6.65 33.27 14.54
CA ALA A 86 7.75 34.16 14.92
C ALA A 86 7.81 35.44 14.06
N ARG A 87 7.49 35.36 12.77
CA ARG A 87 7.40 36.55 11.90
C ARG A 87 6.24 37.46 12.26
N GLN A 88 5.12 36.88 12.70
CA GLN A 88 3.93 37.62 13.10
C GLN A 88 4.17 38.34 14.44
N GLU A 89 4.74 37.64 15.42
CA GLU A 89 5.15 38.22 16.71
C GLU A 89 6.20 39.34 16.55
N GLY A 90 7.15 39.17 15.62
CA GLY A 90 8.15 40.21 15.32
C GLY A 90 7.54 41.48 14.72
N ARG A 91 6.53 41.35 13.84
CA ARG A 91 5.82 42.51 13.27
C ARG A 91 4.96 43.22 14.32
N GLU A 92 4.26 42.46 15.17
CA GLU A 92 3.44 43.02 16.25
C GLU A 92 4.27 43.73 17.33
N ALA A 93 5.54 43.33 17.51
CA ALA A 93 6.48 43.99 18.42
C ALA A 93 7.09 45.29 17.82
N GLU A 94 7.12 45.43 16.50
CA GLU A 94 7.65 46.62 15.79
C GLU A 94 6.57 47.71 15.61
N GLU A 95 5.29 47.33 15.64
CA GLU A 95 4.14 48.25 15.60
C GLU A 95 3.72 48.82 16.98
N LYS A 96 4.30 48.33 18.08
CA LYS A 96 4.07 48.82 19.46
C LYS A 96 5.16 49.79 19.92
#